data_AF-A0A6V8PLE9-F1
#
_entry.id   AF-A0A6V8PLE9-F1
#
_cell.length_a   1.000
_cell.length_b   1.000
_cell.length_c   1.000
_cell.angle_alpha   90.00
_cell.angle_beta   90.00
_cell.angle_gamma   90.00
#
_symmetry.space_group_name_H-M   'P 1'
#
loop_
_entity.id
_entity.type
_entity.pdbx_description
1 polymer ?
#
loop_
_entity_poly.entity_id
_entity_poly.type
_entity_poly.pdbx_seq_one_letter_code
_entity_poly.pdbx_strand_id
1 'polypeptide(L)'
;KIHSIVLAPDFNTAEKINSKLSKIGNLSADGRPILGLDAKELLRIVLGASEDAMLIPAHAWTPHFSIFGAASGFDSLEECFEDLTPHVYAIETGLSSDPQMNWRLSCLDMITLTSHSDAHSPQKIGREANILDTDVSYTAITNAMKKRGGFTGTIEFFPEEGKYQYNGHRVCGVSLSPGETNKNNYLCPVCGKKVTIGVMHRVDKLADRKNGFKPKNAPVFYSVIPLAEIISETLKVGVNSKVVRNEYFKLLEIICREGSGY
;
A
#
# COMPACT_ATOMS: atom_id res chain seq x y z
N LYS A 1 -3.33 -13.69 -8.47
CA LYS A 1 -2.16 -12.88 -8.91
C LYS A 1 -1.91 -11.84 -7.85
N ILE A 2 -0.67 -11.62 -7.43
CA ILE A 2 -0.28 -10.64 -6.41
C ILE A 2 0.94 -9.89 -6.92
N HIS A 3 1.03 -8.59 -6.66
CA HIS A 3 2.24 -7.82 -6.81
C HIS A 3 3.10 -7.91 -5.55
N SER A 4 4.41 -7.95 -5.73
CA SER A 4 5.36 -8.07 -4.63
C SER A 4 6.54 -7.14 -4.88
N ILE A 5 6.96 -6.44 -3.85
CA ILE A 5 8.17 -5.64 -3.82
C ILE A 5 9.29 -6.55 -3.37
N VAL A 6 10.37 -6.60 -4.13
CA VAL A 6 11.57 -7.39 -3.80
C VAL A 6 12.70 -6.42 -3.49
N LEU A 7 13.25 -6.54 -2.29
CA LEU A 7 14.39 -5.76 -1.83
C LEU A 7 15.64 -6.66 -1.84
N ALA A 8 16.66 -6.29 -2.62
CA ALA A 8 17.94 -6.98 -2.65
C ALA A 8 19.04 -6.11 -2.00
N PRO A 9 19.91 -6.67 -1.15
CA PRO A 9 20.95 -5.93 -0.44
C PRO A 9 22.04 -5.38 -1.36
N ASP A 10 22.28 -6.06 -2.48
CA ASP A 10 23.34 -5.74 -3.43
C ASP A 10 23.00 -6.28 -4.83
N PHE A 11 23.79 -5.87 -5.81
CA PHE A 11 23.61 -6.27 -7.21
C PHE A 11 23.85 -7.76 -7.45
N ASN A 12 24.75 -8.40 -6.69
CA ASN A 12 25.00 -9.84 -6.83
C ASN A 12 23.77 -10.66 -6.41
N THR A 13 23.08 -10.22 -5.36
CA THR A 13 21.84 -10.83 -4.90
C THR A 13 20.71 -10.59 -5.90
N ALA A 14 20.60 -9.38 -6.44
CA ALA A 14 19.64 -9.08 -7.51
C ALA A 14 19.87 -9.97 -8.75
N GLU A 15 21.13 -10.19 -9.15
CA GLU A 15 21.50 -11.07 -10.26
C GLU A 15 21.11 -12.53 -10.00
N LYS A 16 21.34 -13.05 -8.78
CA LYS A 16 20.91 -14.41 -8.39
C LYS A 16 19.39 -14.57 -8.50
N ILE A 17 18.62 -13.59 -8.02
CA ILE A 17 17.15 -13.58 -8.12
C ILE A 17 16.74 -13.58 -9.60
N ASN A 18 17.30 -12.66 -10.39
CA ASN A 18 17.01 -12.55 -11.83
C ASN A 18 17.36 -13.84 -12.60
N SER A 19 18.48 -14.49 -12.28
CA SER A 19 18.90 -15.75 -12.90
C SER A 19 17.92 -16.90 -12.66
N LYS A 20 17.24 -16.91 -11.50
CA LYS A 20 16.19 -17.89 -11.19
C LYS A 20 14.88 -17.53 -11.88
N LEU A 21 14.45 -16.27 -11.81
CA LEU A 21 13.18 -15.81 -12.38
C LEU A 21 13.18 -15.83 -13.92
N SER A 22 14.32 -15.61 -14.57
CA SER A 22 14.44 -15.63 -16.04
C SER A 22 14.21 -17.01 -16.65
N LYS A 23 14.32 -18.08 -15.85
CA LYS A 23 13.96 -19.45 -16.25
C LYS A 23 12.44 -19.69 -16.26
N ILE A 24 11.67 -18.80 -15.63
CA ILE A 24 10.21 -18.91 -15.46
C ILE A 24 9.49 -18.02 -16.48
N GLY A 25 10.03 -16.83 -16.78
CA GLY A 25 9.43 -15.92 -17.74
C GLY A 25 10.38 -14.82 -18.22
N ASN A 26 9.90 -14.02 -19.17
CA ASN A 26 10.70 -12.96 -19.79
C ASN A 26 10.73 -11.70 -18.90
N LEU A 27 11.83 -11.51 -18.18
CA LEU A 27 12.04 -10.34 -17.31
C LEU A 27 12.25 -9.03 -18.09
N SER A 28 12.67 -9.11 -19.36
CA SER A 28 12.96 -7.93 -20.18
C SER A 28 11.74 -7.36 -20.90
N ALA A 29 10.57 -8.00 -20.77
CA ALA A 29 9.36 -7.58 -21.47
C ALA A 29 8.69 -6.33 -20.85
N ASP A 30 8.81 -6.16 -19.52
CA ASP A 30 8.15 -5.10 -18.76
C ASP A 30 8.98 -4.79 -17.49
N GLY A 31 8.92 -3.54 -17.00
CA GLY A 31 9.58 -3.15 -15.74
C GLY A 31 9.00 -3.83 -14.50
N ARG A 32 7.77 -4.36 -14.60
CA ARG A 32 7.13 -5.25 -13.63
C ARG A 32 6.71 -6.54 -14.34
N PRO A 33 7.63 -7.50 -14.53
CA PRO A 33 7.36 -8.71 -15.30
C PRO A 33 6.26 -9.56 -14.64
N ILE A 34 5.35 -10.10 -15.46
CA ILE A 34 4.30 -11.02 -15.01
C ILE A 34 4.81 -12.45 -15.17
N LEU A 35 4.98 -13.15 -14.06
CA LEU A 35 5.49 -14.52 -14.03
C LEU A 35 4.38 -15.48 -13.62
N GLY A 36 4.33 -16.64 -14.29
CA GLY A 36 3.44 -17.74 -13.92
C GLY A 36 3.99 -18.47 -12.69
N LEU A 37 3.97 -17.79 -11.54
CA LEU A 37 4.61 -18.23 -10.31
C LEU A 37 3.74 -17.88 -9.09
N ASP A 38 3.70 -18.77 -8.11
CA ASP A 38 3.05 -18.52 -6.83
C ASP A 38 3.89 -17.56 -5.95
N ALA A 39 3.22 -16.73 -5.15
CA ALA A 39 3.88 -15.74 -4.28
C ALA A 39 4.86 -16.42 -3.29
N LYS A 40 4.49 -17.60 -2.78
CA LYS A 40 5.35 -18.44 -1.94
C LYS A 40 6.65 -18.85 -2.65
N GLU A 41 6.58 -19.26 -3.91
CA GLU A 41 7.78 -19.65 -4.66
C GLU A 41 8.65 -18.44 -4.97
N LEU A 42 8.06 -17.27 -5.23
CA LEU A 42 8.82 -16.03 -5.34
C LEU A 42 9.58 -15.73 -4.03
N LEU A 43 8.91 -15.82 -2.87
CA LEU A 43 9.55 -15.63 -1.56
C LEU A 43 10.68 -16.65 -1.35
N ARG A 44 10.48 -17.92 -1.71
CA ARG A 44 11.51 -18.97 -1.64
C ARG A 44 12.74 -18.62 -2.47
N ILE A 45 12.55 -18.14 -3.70
CA ILE A 45 13.65 -17.71 -4.58
C ILE A 45 14.41 -16.53 -3.98
N VAL A 46 13.68 -15.54 -3.45
CA VAL A 46 14.27 -14.35 -2.82
C VAL A 46 15.13 -14.73 -1.63
N LEU A 47 14.61 -15.53 -0.70
CA LEU A 47 15.34 -16.00 0.48
C LEU A 47 16.51 -16.93 0.11
N GLY A 48 16.36 -17.73 -0.94
CA GLY A 48 17.44 -18.58 -1.45
C GLY A 48 18.60 -17.81 -2.09
N ALA A 49 18.39 -16.55 -2.49
CA ALA A 49 19.44 -15.69 -3.01
C ALA A 49 20.27 -15.02 -1.91
N SER A 50 19.61 -14.60 -0.81
CA SER A 50 20.20 -14.06 0.40
C SER A 50 19.17 -14.04 1.55
N GLU A 51 19.61 -14.32 2.78
CA GLU A 51 18.77 -14.18 3.99
C GLU A 51 18.44 -12.72 4.33
N ASP A 52 19.26 -11.79 3.83
CA ASP A 52 19.04 -10.36 4.00
C ASP A 52 17.99 -9.81 3.04
N ALA A 53 17.79 -10.48 1.89
CA ALA A 53 16.77 -10.10 0.92
C ALA A 53 15.36 -10.20 1.54
N MET A 54 14.44 -9.41 1.01
CA MET A 54 13.11 -9.28 1.60
C MET A 54 12.05 -9.16 0.51
N LEU A 55 10.89 -9.76 0.76
CA LEU A 55 9.69 -9.60 -0.05
C LEU A 55 8.61 -8.93 0.78
N ILE A 56 7.93 -7.97 0.17
CA ILE A 56 6.79 -7.25 0.76
C ILE A 56 5.60 -7.42 -0.20
N PRO A 57 4.47 -8.01 0.22
CA PRO A 57 3.25 -7.99 -0.60
C PRO A 57 2.83 -6.54 -0.83
N ALA A 58 2.67 -6.15 -2.09
CA ALA A 58 2.36 -4.79 -2.47
C ALA A 58 0.87 -4.48 -2.30
N HIS A 59 0.57 -3.22 -1.98
CA HIS A 59 -0.75 -2.59 -1.96
C HIS A 59 -1.89 -3.52 -1.54
N ALA A 60 -1.84 -4.01 -0.31
CA ALA A 60 -2.51 -5.20 0.21
C ALA A 60 -4.00 -5.35 -0.15
N TRP A 61 -4.71 -4.24 -0.34
CA TRP A 61 -6.15 -4.21 -0.47
C TRP A 61 -6.68 -3.82 -1.84
N THR A 62 -5.82 -3.47 -2.81
CA THR A 62 -6.29 -3.14 -4.16
C THR A 62 -7.10 -4.34 -4.70
N PRO A 63 -8.33 -4.14 -5.26
CA PRO A 63 -9.25 -5.24 -5.54
C PRO A 63 -8.67 -6.39 -6.38
N HIS A 64 -7.75 -6.07 -7.28
CA HIS A 64 -6.97 -7.01 -8.08
C HIS A 64 -5.49 -6.92 -7.70
N PHE A 65 -4.76 -8.02 -7.93
CA PHE A 65 -3.29 -8.06 -7.79
C PHE A 65 -2.76 -7.85 -6.36
N SER A 66 -3.58 -8.01 -5.33
CA SER A 66 -3.19 -7.78 -3.94
C SER A 66 -3.51 -8.97 -3.07
N ILE A 67 -2.76 -9.13 -1.98
CA ILE A 67 -2.88 -10.30 -1.11
C ILE A 67 -4.26 -10.40 -0.46
N PHE A 68 -4.89 -9.31 -0.04
CA PHE A 68 -6.25 -9.31 0.50
C PHE A 68 -7.29 -8.78 -0.48
N GLY A 69 -6.94 -8.63 -1.77
CA GLY A 69 -7.82 -8.06 -2.79
C GLY A 69 -9.15 -8.78 -2.91
N ALA A 70 -10.24 -8.02 -3.05
CA ALA A 70 -11.61 -8.56 -3.05
C ALA A 70 -11.92 -9.51 -4.21
N ALA A 71 -11.19 -9.42 -5.33
CA ALA A 71 -11.47 -10.22 -6.54
C ALA A 71 -10.50 -11.39 -6.75
N SER A 72 -9.29 -11.34 -6.17
CA SER A 72 -8.24 -12.34 -6.44
C SER A 72 -7.26 -12.56 -5.28
N GLY A 73 -7.60 -12.12 -4.07
CA GLY A 73 -6.78 -12.25 -2.88
C GLY A 73 -7.11 -13.48 -2.04
N PHE A 74 -6.30 -13.68 -1.01
CA PHE A 74 -6.38 -14.70 0.03
C PHE A 74 -7.08 -14.12 1.27
N ASP A 75 -7.53 -14.99 2.17
CA ASP A 75 -8.16 -14.58 3.44
C ASP A 75 -7.13 -14.45 4.59
N SER A 76 -5.89 -14.93 4.39
CA SER A 76 -4.79 -14.82 5.36
C SER A 76 -3.40 -14.83 4.69
N LEU A 77 -2.34 -14.47 5.44
CA LEU A 77 -0.96 -14.61 4.95
C LEU A 77 -0.56 -16.08 4.85
N GLU A 78 -1.03 -16.90 5.78
CA GLU A 78 -0.80 -18.34 5.87
C GLU A 78 -1.33 -19.10 4.66
N GLU A 79 -2.48 -18.69 4.13
CA GLU A 79 -3.02 -19.25 2.88
C GLU A 79 -2.14 -18.92 1.67
N CYS A 80 -1.45 -17.77 1.69
CA CYS A 80 -0.65 -17.29 0.57
C CYS A 80 0.81 -17.79 0.59
N PHE A 81 1.43 -17.82 1.78
CA PHE A 81 2.85 -18.11 1.97
C PHE A 81 3.11 -19.41 2.73
N GLU A 82 2.09 -20.01 3.35
CA GLU A 82 2.16 -21.28 4.07
C GLU A 82 3.31 -21.30 5.10
N ASP A 83 4.21 -22.28 5.03
CA ASP A 83 5.37 -22.43 5.91
C ASP A 83 6.37 -21.26 5.82
N LEU A 84 6.30 -20.43 4.77
CA LEU A 84 7.15 -19.25 4.62
C LEU A 84 6.54 -17.97 5.19
N THR A 85 5.32 -18.02 5.74
CA THR A 85 4.65 -16.88 6.38
C THR A 85 5.53 -16.18 7.44
N PRO A 86 6.29 -16.89 8.29
CA PRO A 86 7.19 -16.26 9.27
C PRO A 86 8.29 -15.37 8.65
N HIS A 87 8.53 -15.45 7.33
CA HIS A 87 9.49 -14.62 6.61
C HIS A 87 8.87 -13.38 5.95
N VAL A 88 7.56 -13.17 6.11
CA VAL A 88 6.86 -11.95 5.68
C VAL A 88 6.87 -10.97 6.84
N TYR A 89 7.78 -10.00 6.80
CA TYR A 89 7.97 -9.07 7.92
C TYR A 89 7.18 -7.76 7.77
N ALA A 90 6.80 -7.42 6.54
CA ALA A 90 6.11 -6.19 6.22
C ALA A 90 5.11 -6.42 5.10
N ILE A 91 4.13 -5.53 5.04
CA ILE A 91 3.15 -5.44 3.97
C ILE A 91 2.99 -3.97 3.58
N GLU A 92 2.79 -3.68 2.30
CA GLU A 92 2.44 -2.34 1.85
C GLU A 92 0.92 -2.16 1.95
N THR A 93 0.46 -1.14 2.69
CA THR A 93 -0.97 -0.80 2.81
C THR A 93 -1.54 -0.39 1.45
N GLY A 94 -0.82 0.53 0.78
CA GLY A 94 -1.16 1.13 -0.50
C GLY A 94 -2.37 2.06 -0.44
N LEU A 95 -2.54 2.85 -1.49
CA LEU A 95 -3.48 3.99 -1.64
C LEU A 95 -4.97 3.73 -1.36
N SER A 96 -5.37 2.48 -1.15
CA SER A 96 -6.77 2.10 -0.87
C SER A 96 -7.00 1.68 0.57
N SER A 97 -5.98 1.77 1.44
CA SER A 97 -6.13 1.49 2.86
C SER A 97 -5.13 2.30 3.68
N ASP A 98 -5.46 2.50 4.95
CA ASP A 98 -4.57 3.13 5.92
C ASP A 98 -4.25 2.15 7.07
N PRO A 99 -3.40 2.55 8.03
CA PRO A 99 -3.12 1.73 9.21
C PRO A 99 -4.37 1.39 10.03
N GLN A 100 -5.37 2.29 10.13
CA GLN A 100 -6.59 2.03 10.91
C GLN A 100 -7.41 0.87 10.34
N MET A 101 -7.53 0.79 9.01
CA MET A 101 -8.19 -0.33 8.33
C MET A 101 -7.46 -1.64 8.61
N ASN A 102 -6.12 -1.63 8.56
CA ASN A 102 -5.27 -2.82 8.74
C ASN A 102 -5.20 -3.30 10.20
N TRP A 103 -5.24 -2.41 11.19
CA TRP A 103 -5.25 -2.75 12.62
C TRP A 103 -6.44 -3.62 13.04
N ARG A 104 -7.45 -3.71 12.19
CA ARG A 104 -8.64 -4.52 12.42
C ARG A 104 -8.42 -6.02 12.18
N LEU A 105 -7.26 -6.42 11.68
CA LEU A 105 -6.87 -7.81 11.44
C LEU A 105 -5.73 -8.18 12.40
N SER A 106 -6.00 -9.07 13.37
CA SER A 106 -4.99 -9.48 14.35
C SER A 106 -3.80 -10.23 13.73
N CYS A 107 -3.98 -10.89 12.59
CA CYS A 107 -2.88 -11.52 11.86
C CYS A 107 -1.81 -10.54 11.39
N LEU A 108 -2.11 -9.23 11.32
CA LEU A 108 -1.16 -8.18 10.94
C LEU A 108 -0.44 -7.56 12.14
N ASP A 109 -0.72 -7.97 13.38
CA ASP A 109 -0.10 -7.40 14.59
C ASP A 109 1.41 -7.56 14.62
N MET A 110 1.94 -8.60 13.98
CA MET A 110 3.37 -8.90 13.89
C MET A 110 4.00 -8.49 12.54
N ILE A 111 3.21 -7.88 11.66
CA ILE A 111 3.65 -7.35 10.36
C ILE A 111 3.85 -5.83 10.44
N THR A 112 4.95 -5.32 9.87
CA THR A 112 5.16 -3.88 9.74
C THR A 112 4.32 -3.36 8.58
N LEU A 113 3.41 -2.41 8.86
CA LEU A 113 2.61 -1.74 7.84
C LEU A 113 3.48 -0.63 7.21
N THR A 114 3.82 -0.83 5.94
CA THR A 114 4.62 0.12 5.15
C THR A 114 3.74 0.86 4.17
N SER A 115 4.15 2.06 3.79
CA SER A 115 3.41 2.94 2.88
C SER A 115 4.36 3.49 1.81
N HIS A 116 4.02 3.25 0.54
CA HIS A 116 4.83 3.70 -0.58
C HIS A 116 3.96 4.22 -1.72
N SER A 117 4.47 5.27 -2.38
CA SER A 117 3.73 5.99 -3.41
C SER A 117 3.25 5.22 -4.65
N ASP A 118 3.83 4.07 -5.00
CA ASP A 118 3.64 3.43 -6.32
C ASP A 118 3.68 4.47 -7.47
N ALA A 119 4.73 5.29 -7.49
CA ALA A 119 4.81 6.48 -8.33
C ALA A 119 5.03 6.11 -9.81
N HIS A 120 4.05 6.45 -10.64
CA HIS A 120 4.12 6.33 -12.10
C HIS A 120 4.39 7.67 -12.81
N SER A 121 4.66 8.73 -12.03
CA SER A 121 5.12 10.02 -12.53
C SER A 121 5.90 10.76 -11.44
N PRO A 122 6.85 11.65 -11.78
CA PRO A 122 7.65 12.38 -10.80
C PRO A 122 6.82 13.13 -9.75
N GLN A 123 5.67 13.66 -10.13
CA GLN A 123 4.77 14.42 -9.25
C GLN A 123 4.10 13.55 -8.18
N LYS A 124 4.08 12.22 -8.36
CA LYS A 124 3.47 11.27 -7.42
C LYS A 124 4.47 10.69 -6.44
N ILE A 125 5.77 10.96 -6.58
CA ILE A 125 6.80 10.50 -5.65
C ILE A 125 6.49 11.03 -4.25
N GLY A 126 6.52 10.15 -3.26
CA GLY A 126 6.37 10.54 -1.85
C GLY A 126 4.95 10.94 -1.42
N ARG A 127 3.91 10.68 -2.23
CA ARG A 127 2.50 10.83 -1.78
C ARG A 127 2.12 9.86 -0.64
N GLU A 128 2.91 8.81 -0.49
CA GLU A 128 2.92 7.85 0.61
C GLU A 128 4.38 7.55 0.94
N ALA A 129 4.70 7.44 2.23
CA ALA A 129 6.07 7.25 2.70
C ALA A 129 6.14 6.60 4.09
N ASN A 130 7.32 6.05 4.42
CA ASN A 130 7.63 5.55 5.76
C ASN A 130 8.46 6.58 6.53
N ILE A 131 8.25 6.67 7.84
CA ILE A 131 9.02 7.49 8.77
C ILE A 131 9.98 6.58 9.54
N LEU A 132 11.27 6.69 9.25
CA LEU A 132 12.32 5.84 9.78
C LEU A 132 13.30 6.66 10.63
N ASP A 133 13.54 6.21 11.85
CA ASP A 133 14.59 6.66 12.77
C ASP A 133 15.72 5.63 12.79
N THR A 134 16.50 5.61 11.70
CA THR A 134 17.64 4.71 11.50
C THR A 134 18.70 5.35 10.61
N ASP A 135 19.88 4.73 10.54
CA ASP A 135 20.87 5.07 9.50
C ASP A 135 20.29 4.85 8.09
N VAL A 136 20.82 5.61 7.12
CA VAL A 136 20.44 5.48 5.70
C VAL A 136 21.26 4.37 5.05
N SER A 137 20.94 3.12 5.39
CA SER A 137 21.54 1.93 4.78
C SER A 137 20.50 0.83 4.57
N TYR A 138 20.74 -0.06 3.59
CA TYR A 138 19.84 -1.19 3.32
C TYR A 138 19.57 -2.01 4.59
N THR A 139 20.63 -2.35 5.33
CA THR A 139 20.55 -3.16 6.55
C THR A 139 19.77 -2.46 7.64
N ALA A 140 19.99 -1.16 7.85
CA ALA A 140 19.26 -0.40 8.87
C ALA A 140 17.76 -0.29 8.53
N ILE A 141 17.43 0.06 7.29
CA ILE A 141 16.05 0.22 6.81
C ILE A 141 15.30 -1.12 6.87
N THR A 142 15.90 -2.21 6.38
CA THR A 142 15.27 -3.54 6.42
C THR A 142 15.14 -4.07 7.84
N ASN A 143 16.14 -3.84 8.71
CA ASN A 143 16.01 -4.17 10.14
C ASN A 143 14.90 -3.37 10.83
N ALA A 144 14.68 -2.11 10.44
CA ALA A 144 13.56 -1.32 10.96
C ALA A 144 12.22 -2.01 10.70
N MET A 145 12.05 -2.57 9.51
CA MET A 145 10.85 -3.32 9.15
C MET A 145 10.80 -4.71 9.82
N LYS A 146 11.91 -5.47 9.81
CA LYS A 146 11.98 -6.84 10.36
C LYS A 146 11.84 -6.87 11.88
N LYS A 147 12.52 -5.96 12.58
CA LYS A 147 12.63 -5.93 14.05
C LYS A 147 11.74 -4.87 14.69
N ARG A 148 11.13 -3.99 13.90
CA ARG A 148 10.26 -2.88 14.35
C ARG A 148 10.99 -1.88 15.26
N GLY A 149 12.31 -1.82 15.17
CA GLY A 149 13.14 -0.83 15.84
C GLY A 149 13.53 0.27 14.86
N GLY A 150 13.08 1.50 15.09
CA GLY A 150 13.30 2.62 14.18
C GLY A 150 12.23 2.80 13.09
N PHE A 151 11.24 1.92 12.98
CA PHE A 151 10.05 2.19 12.16
C PHE A 151 9.02 2.96 12.99
N THR A 152 8.95 4.27 12.81
CA THR A 152 8.21 5.16 13.73
C THR A 152 6.82 5.52 13.23
N GLY A 153 6.57 5.43 11.93
CA GLY A 153 5.26 5.72 11.36
C GLY A 153 5.22 5.75 9.85
N THR A 154 4.09 6.23 9.32
CA THR A 154 3.85 6.40 7.89
C THR A 154 3.22 7.76 7.56
N ILE A 155 3.40 8.19 6.32
CA ILE A 155 2.65 9.28 5.69
C ILE A 155 1.75 8.61 4.67
N GLU A 156 0.45 8.85 4.78
CA GLU A 156 -0.59 8.12 4.06
C GLU A 156 -1.38 9.05 3.13
N PHE A 157 -1.87 8.49 2.04
CA PHE A 157 -2.94 9.10 1.26
C PHE A 157 -4.29 8.85 1.95
N PHE A 158 -5.31 9.70 1.68
CA PHE A 158 -6.66 9.44 2.19
C PHE A 158 -7.33 8.32 1.38
N PRO A 159 -7.58 7.12 1.96
CA PRO A 159 -8.17 6.02 1.20
C PRO A 159 -9.60 6.35 0.72
N GLU A 160 -10.28 7.30 1.35
CA GLU A 160 -11.60 7.82 0.95
C GLU A 160 -11.62 8.47 -0.44
N GLU A 161 -10.48 9.00 -0.91
CA GLU A 161 -10.35 9.53 -2.26
C GLU A 161 -10.20 8.40 -3.31
N GLY A 162 -10.03 7.16 -2.86
CA GLY A 162 -9.97 5.97 -3.69
C GLY A 162 -11.30 5.69 -4.40
N LYS A 163 -11.22 5.37 -5.71
CA LYS A 163 -12.38 5.07 -6.57
C LYS A 163 -13.29 3.95 -6.06
N TYR A 164 -12.77 3.05 -5.23
CA TYR A 164 -13.44 1.84 -4.77
C TYR A 164 -13.40 1.70 -3.24
N GLN A 165 -13.38 2.80 -2.48
CA GLN A 165 -13.34 2.69 -1.01
C GLN A 165 -14.60 2.02 -0.46
N TYR A 166 -15.76 2.58 -0.80
CA TYR A 166 -17.08 2.07 -0.40
C TYR A 166 -17.74 1.24 -1.50
N ASN A 167 -18.76 0.47 -1.12
CA ASN A 167 -19.60 -0.21 -2.08
C ASN A 167 -20.45 0.82 -2.81
N GLY A 168 -20.73 0.64 -4.10
CA GLY A 168 -21.50 1.64 -4.82
C GLY A 168 -22.04 1.21 -6.16
N HIS A 169 -23.00 1.99 -6.67
CA HIS A 169 -23.53 1.82 -8.02
C HIS A 169 -23.41 3.14 -8.77
N ARG A 170 -22.36 3.24 -9.58
CA ARG A 170 -21.94 4.46 -10.29
C ARG A 170 -23.08 5.12 -11.08
N VAL A 171 -23.89 4.32 -11.78
CA VAL A 171 -25.00 4.81 -12.62
C VAL A 171 -26.08 5.51 -11.77
N CYS A 172 -26.30 5.04 -10.54
CA CYS A 172 -27.30 5.63 -9.63
C CYS A 172 -26.69 6.62 -8.62
N GLY A 173 -25.37 6.86 -8.63
CA GLY A 173 -24.70 7.72 -7.65
C GLY A 173 -24.77 7.20 -6.20
N VAL A 174 -25.02 5.91 -6.00
CA VAL A 174 -25.17 5.32 -4.66
C VAL A 174 -23.80 4.93 -4.11
N SER A 175 -23.56 5.28 -2.84
CA SER A 175 -22.47 4.79 -2.00
C SER A 175 -23.06 4.17 -0.74
N LEU A 176 -22.58 2.99 -0.35
CA LEU A 176 -23.06 2.20 0.78
C LEU A 176 -21.88 1.72 1.61
N SER A 177 -22.01 1.81 2.93
CA SER A 177 -21.16 1.08 3.86
C SER A 177 -21.31 -0.44 3.67
N PRO A 178 -20.33 -1.24 4.13
CA PRO A 178 -20.46 -2.70 4.11
C PRO A 178 -21.71 -3.19 4.84
N GLY A 179 -22.02 -2.58 6.00
CA GLY A 179 -23.23 -2.88 6.77
C GLY A 179 -24.52 -2.61 6.00
N GLU A 180 -24.62 -1.48 5.29
CA GLU A 180 -25.77 -1.17 4.44
C GLU A 180 -25.86 -2.10 3.24
N THR A 181 -24.73 -2.47 2.63
CA THR A 181 -24.71 -3.38 1.49
C THR A 181 -25.20 -4.78 1.85
N ASN A 182 -24.80 -5.28 3.02
CA ASN A 182 -25.31 -6.54 3.57
C ASN A 182 -26.82 -6.48 3.81
N LYS A 183 -27.33 -5.39 4.40
CA LYS A 183 -28.78 -5.18 4.60
C LYS A 183 -29.56 -5.14 3.29
N ASN A 184 -28.93 -4.63 2.21
CA ASN A 184 -29.54 -4.54 0.88
C ASN A 184 -29.23 -5.75 -0.02
N ASN A 185 -28.73 -6.87 0.52
CA ASN A 185 -28.40 -8.10 -0.22
C ASN A 185 -27.50 -7.85 -1.45
N TYR A 186 -26.54 -6.93 -1.34
CA TYR A 186 -25.63 -6.55 -2.43
C TYR A 186 -26.32 -5.89 -3.65
N LEU A 187 -27.56 -5.41 -3.47
CA LEU A 187 -28.33 -4.74 -4.52
C LEU A 187 -28.40 -3.22 -4.27
N CYS A 188 -28.42 -2.46 -5.36
CA CYS A 188 -28.60 -1.02 -5.34
C CYS A 188 -30.05 -0.72 -4.89
N PRO A 189 -30.26 0.10 -3.85
CA PRO A 189 -31.59 0.44 -3.35
C PRO A 189 -32.44 1.23 -4.36
N VAL A 190 -31.82 1.82 -5.39
CA VAL A 190 -32.49 2.62 -6.42
C VAL A 190 -32.99 1.76 -7.59
N CYS A 191 -32.19 0.80 -8.05
CA CYS A 191 -32.49 0.08 -9.30
C CYS A 191 -32.45 -1.45 -9.19
N GLY A 192 -32.14 -2.01 -8.01
CA GLY A 192 -32.08 -3.46 -7.77
C GLY A 192 -30.92 -4.19 -8.44
N LYS A 193 -30.04 -3.51 -9.19
CA LYS A 193 -28.84 -4.11 -9.80
C LYS A 193 -27.74 -4.30 -8.75
N LYS A 194 -26.80 -5.22 -9.00
CA LYS A 194 -25.65 -5.45 -8.12
C LYS A 194 -24.81 -4.19 -7.94
N VAL A 195 -24.37 -3.93 -6.71
CA VAL A 195 -23.38 -2.88 -6.42
C VAL A 195 -21.96 -3.39 -6.70
N THR A 196 -21.06 -2.49 -7.05
CA THR A 196 -19.62 -2.73 -7.04
C THR A 196 -19.16 -2.80 -5.59
N ILE A 197 -18.38 -3.83 -5.25
CA ILE A 197 -17.85 -4.04 -3.91
C ILE A 197 -16.54 -3.28 -3.75
N GLY A 198 -16.48 -2.42 -2.74
CA GLY A 198 -15.33 -1.63 -2.39
C GLY A 198 -14.39 -2.32 -1.40
N VAL A 199 -13.24 -1.71 -1.20
CA VAL A 199 -12.15 -2.20 -0.36
C VAL A 199 -12.58 -2.34 1.10
N MET A 200 -13.34 -1.38 1.62
CA MET A 200 -13.79 -1.42 3.02
C MET A 200 -14.68 -2.64 3.31
N HIS A 201 -15.41 -3.15 2.32
CA HIS A 201 -16.19 -4.38 2.48
C HIS A 201 -15.31 -5.62 2.64
N ARG A 202 -14.18 -5.64 1.91
CA ARG A 202 -13.22 -6.73 2.03
C ARG A 202 -12.47 -6.68 3.36
N VAL A 203 -12.11 -5.49 3.84
CA VAL A 203 -11.59 -5.30 5.20
C VAL A 203 -12.61 -5.77 6.23
N ASP A 204 -13.86 -5.33 6.14
CA ASP A 204 -14.94 -5.74 7.05
C ASP A 204 -15.15 -7.26 7.08
N LYS A 205 -15.03 -7.93 5.93
CA LYS A 205 -15.16 -9.39 5.82
C LYS A 205 -14.04 -10.13 6.56
N LEU A 206 -12.81 -9.61 6.53
CA LEU A 206 -11.63 -10.26 7.14
C LEU A 206 -11.34 -9.78 8.56
N ALA A 207 -11.88 -8.64 8.97
CA ALA A 207 -11.63 -8.03 10.26
C ALA A 207 -12.14 -8.90 11.42
N ASP A 208 -11.25 -9.18 12.37
CA ASP A 208 -11.56 -9.82 13.66
C ASP A 208 -11.74 -8.79 14.79
N ARG A 209 -11.54 -7.51 14.50
CA ARG A 209 -11.71 -6.38 15.43
C ARG A 209 -12.66 -5.32 14.88
N LYS A 210 -13.25 -4.59 15.82
CA LYS A 210 -14.14 -3.46 15.53
C LYS A 210 -13.39 -2.32 14.87
N ASN A 211 -14.13 -1.55 14.08
CA ASN A 211 -13.64 -0.28 13.56
C ASN A 211 -13.21 0.66 14.71
N GLY A 212 -12.12 1.39 14.52
CA GLY A 212 -11.52 2.26 15.53
C GLY A 212 -10.59 1.56 16.53
N PHE A 213 -10.37 0.25 16.42
CA PHE A 213 -9.34 -0.42 17.23
C PHE A 213 -7.95 0.13 16.90
N LYS A 214 -7.16 0.45 17.93
CA LYS A 214 -5.77 0.88 17.82
C LYS A 214 -4.88 0.02 18.72
N PRO A 215 -3.87 -0.69 18.18
CA PRO A 215 -2.88 -1.37 18.99
C PRO A 215 -2.13 -0.40 19.90
N LYS A 216 -1.79 -0.84 21.12
CA LYS A 216 -1.20 0.01 22.17
C LYS A 216 0.08 0.74 21.72
N ASN A 217 0.90 0.05 20.93
CA ASN A 217 2.20 0.54 20.43
C ASN A 217 2.19 0.70 18.91
N ALA A 218 1.03 0.99 18.31
CA ALA A 218 0.96 1.21 16.87
C ALA A 218 1.82 2.44 16.48
N PRO A 219 2.65 2.32 15.42
CA PRO A 219 3.34 3.48 14.84
C PRO A 219 2.36 4.62 14.51
N VAL A 220 2.86 5.85 14.53
CA VAL A 220 2.03 7.00 14.13
C VAL A 220 1.76 6.96 12.63
N PHE A 221 0.67 7.58 12.18
CA PHE A 221 0.50 7.84 10.76
C PHE A 221 -0.12 9.21 10.56
N TYR A 222 0.19 9.83 9.42
CA TYR A 222 -0.32 11.13 9.03
C TYR A 222 -0.95 11.04 7.65
N SER A 223 -2.25 11.25 7.55
CA SER A 223 -2.91 11.39 6.24
C SER A 223 -2.70 12.80 5.71
N VAL A 224 -2.16 12.93 4.51
CA VAL A 224 -1.80 14.23 3.91
C VAL A 224 -2.48 14.44 2.56
N ILE A 225 -2.90 15.68 2.31
CA ILE A 225 -3.35 16.13 1.00
C ILE A 225 -2.15 16.76 0.29
N PRO A 226 -1.84 16.39 -0.97
CA PRO A 226 -0.74 17.00 -1.71
C PRO A 226 -0.83 18.53 -1.77
N LEU A 227 0.29 19.22 -1.55
CA LEU A 227 0.32 20.69 -1.52
C LEU A 227 -0.27 21.33 -2.78
N ALA A 228 -0.03 20.74 -3.96
CA ALA A 228 -0.61 21.23 -5.21
C ALA A 228 -2.15 21.20 -5.22
N GLU A 229 -2.76 20.21 -4.57
CA GLU A 229 -4.21 20.08 -4.45
C GLU A 229 -4.76 21.11 -3.46
N ILE A 230 -4.07 21.34 -2.34
CA ILE A 230 -4.42 22.38 -1.37
C ILE A 230 -4.43 23.77 -2.06
N ILE A 231 -3.40 24.08 -2.85
CA ILE A 231 -3.31 25.33 -3.60
C ILE A 231 -4.43 25.41 -4.64
N SER A 232 -4.66 24.34 -5.39
CA SER A 232 -5.70 24.24 -6.41
C SER A 232 -7.09 24.54 -5.83
N GLU A 233 -7.41 23.93 -4.70
CA GLU A 233 -8.69 24.08 -4.01
C GLU A 233 -8.85 25.48 -3.39
N THR A 234 -7.76 26.05 -2.87
CA THR A 234 -7.74 27.41 -2.30
C THR A 234 -7.95 28.47 -3.40
N LEU A 235 -7.27 28.32 -4.54
CA LEU A 235 -7.31 29.27 -5.64
C LEU A 235 -8.45 29.02 -6.64
N LYS A 236 -9.20 27.92 -6.48
CA LYS A 236 -10.31 27.51 -7.35
C LYS A 236 -9.92 27.41 -8.84
N VAL A 237 -8.71 26.91 -9.09
CA VAL A 237 -8.18 26.65 -10.44
C VAL A 237 -7.74 25.19 -10.53
N GLY A 238 -7.61 24.64 -11.74
CA GLY A 238 -7.16 23.26 -11.92
C GLY A 238 -5.76 22.99 -11.36
N VAL A 239 -5.55 21.81 -10.77
CA VAL A 239 -4.28 21.40 -10.12
C VAL A 239 -3.08 21.43 -11.07
N ASN A 240 -3.31 21.21 -12.36
CA ASN A 240 -2.28 21.26 -13.40
C ASN A 240 -2.05 22.67 -13.99
N SER A 241 -2.66 23.71 -13.42
CA SER A 241 -2.54 25.07 -13.94
C SER A 241 -1.16 25.68 -13.68
N LYS A 242 -0.76 26.61 -14.54
CA LYS A 242 0.46 27.41 -14.34
C LYS A 242 0.43 28.20 -13.03
N VAL A 243 -0.76 28.64 -12.60
CA VAL A 243 -0.96 29.37 -11.35
C VAL A 243 -0.59 28.49 -10.14
N VAL A 244 -1.12 27.27 -10.08
CA VAL A 244 -0.79 26.31 -9.01
C VAL A 244 0.70 26.00 -8.99
N ARG A 245 1.29 25.73 -10.16
CA ARG A 245 2.72 25.44 -10.28
C ARG A 245 3.58 26.58 -9.73
N ASN A 246 3.26 27.83 -10.09
CA ASN A 246 4.01 28.99 -9.64
C ASN A 246 3.92 29.18 -8.12
N GLU A 247 2.72 29.07 -7.55
CA GLU A 247 2.55 29.21 -6.10
C GLU A 247 3.21 28.04 -5.33
N TYR A 248 3.15 26.82 -5.87
CA TYR A 248 3.82 25.66 -5.30
C TYR A 248 5.33 25.90 -5.14
N PHE A 249 6.01 26.34 -6.20
CA PHE A 249 7.45 26.60 -6.13
C PHE A 249 7.80 27.77 -5.21
N LYS A 250 6.95 28.82 -5.18
CA LYS A 250 7.11 29.94 -4.25
C LYS A 250 7.00 29.50 -2.79
N LEU A 251 6.04 28.62 -2.46
CA LEU A 251 5.91 28.06 -1.11
C LEU A 251 7.11 27.17 -0.74
N LEU A 252 7.60 26.36 -1.67
CA LEU A 252 8.82 25.58 -1.44
C LEU A 252 10.03 26.46 -1.15
N GLU A 253 10.21 27.57 -1.87
CA GLU A 253 11.30 28.52 -1.59
C GLU A 253 11.23 29.09 -0.17
N ILE A 254 10.02 29.37 0.34
CA ILE A 254 9.81 29.87 1.71
C ILE A 254 10.16 28.77 2.73
N ILE A 255 9.56 27.59 2.57
CA ILE A 255 9.72 26.46 3.52
C ILE A 255 11.17 25.99 3.58
N CYS A 256 11.84 25.85 2.43
CA CYS A 256 13.24 25.40 2.40
C CYS A 256 14.21 26.44 3.01
N ARG A 257 13.91 27.75 2.91
CA ARG A 257 14.71 28.80 3.54
C ARG A 257 14.55 28.84 5.06
N GLU A 258 13.34 28.57 5.56
CA GLU A 258 13.08 28.54 7.01
C GLU A 258 13.59 27.25 7.66
N GLY A 259 13.56 26.13 6.94
CA GLY A 259 14.05 24.83 7.41
C GLY A 259 15.57 24.64 7.41
N SER A 260 16.34 25.55 6.80
CA SER A 260 17.82 25.50 6.76
C SER A 260 18.49 26.18 7.98
N GLY A 261 17.70 26.54 8.99
CA GLY A 261 18.16 27.10 10.26
C GLY A 261 18.34 26.10 11.41
N TYR A 262 18.22 24.79 11.16
CA TYR A 262 18.46 23.72 12.14
C TYR A 262 19.61 22.81 11.69
#